data_AF-A0A520W6I5-F1
#
_entry.id   AF-A0A520W6I5-F1
#
_cell.length_a   1.000
_cell.length_b   1.000
_cell.length_c   1.000
_cell.angle_alpha   90.00
_cell.angle_beta   90.00
_cell.angle_gamma   90.00
#
_symmetry.space_group_name_H-M   'P 1'
#
loop_
_entity.id
_entity.type
_entity.pdbx_description
1 polymer ?
#
loop_
_entity_poly.entity_id
_entity_poly.type
_entity_poly.pdbx_seq_one_letter_code
_entity_poly.pdbx_strand_id
1 'polypeptide(L)'
;MNEQGVDSVMAINTLYQHCCIENNPLNFNRNNPFEMTQNLNPIQRYVYSCMGWKRETYVKNRNEGFKGLFPGNMELVEVSTLAGLLIKYEEDFIMCSRIEEALELTSNIKTPAYKTA
;
A
#
# COMPACT_ATOMS: atom_id res chain seq x y z
N MET A 1 -8.15 11.41 -11.69
CA MET A 1 -7.55 10.31 -12.48
C MET A 1 -7.39 10.85 -13.89
N ASN A 2 -6.17 11.29 -14.21
CA ASN A 2 -5.90 11.98 -15.47
C ASN A 2 -5.29 11.04 -16.52
N GLU A 3 -4.96 9.81 -16.14
CA GLU A 3 -4.49 8.79 -17.05
C GLU A 3 -5.62 8.21 -17.88
N GLN A 4 -5.38 8.06 -19.18
CA GLN A 4 -6.35 7.52 -20.11
C GLN A 4 -6.58 6.05 -19.82
N GLY A 5 -7.84 5.70 -19.57
CA GLY A 5 -8.26 4.30 -19.44
C GLY A 5 -8.23 3.73 -18.02
N VAL A 6 -7.95 4.52 -16.98
CA VAL A 6 -8.08 4.07 -15.59
C VAL A 6 -9.45 4.49 -15.05
N ASP A 7 -10.21 3.53 -14.52
CA ASP A 7 -11.57 3.75 -13.99
C ASP A 7 -11.64 3.63 -12.47
N SER A 8 -10.72 2.89 -11.86
CA SER A 8 -10.61 2.79 -10.42
C SER A 8 -9.17 2.59 -9.97
N VAL A 9 -8.85 3.05 -8.76
CA VAL A 9 -7.52 2.93 -8.17
C VAL A 9 -7.60 2.38 -6.75
N MET A 10 -6.62 1.56 -6.40
CA MET A 10 -6.44 1.02 -5.05
C MET A 10 -5.02 1.32 -4.55
N ALA A 11 -4.91 1.94 -3.39
CA ALA A 11 -3.62 2.14 -2.74
C ALA A 11 -3.03 0.79 -2.29
N ILE A 12 -1.73 0.61 -2.49
CA ILE A 12 -0.98 -0.57 -2.09
C ILE A 12 0.33 -0.23 -1.39
N ASN A 13 0.84 -1.19 -0.61
CA ASN A 13 2.27 -1.32 -0.37
C ASN A 13 2.79 -2.60 -1.00
N THR A 14 3.88 -2.49 -1.76
CA THR A 14 4.58 -3.64 -2.33
C THR A 14 5.53 -4.26 -1.30
N LEU A 15 5.35 -5.56 -1.03
CA LEU A 15 6.11 -6.32 -0.05
C LEU A 15 7.23 -7.13 -0.73
N TYR A 16 8.48 -6.80 -0.41
CA TYR A 16 9.69 -7.49 -0.88
C TYR A 16 10.19 -8.47 0.18
N GLN A 17 9.37 -9.49 0.47
CA GLN A 17 9.63 -10.49 1.50
C GLN A 17 8.99 -11.84 1.14
N HIS A 18 9.41 -12.91 1.82
CA HIS A 18 8.77 -14.21 1.73
C HIS A 18 7.36 -14.15 2.33
N CYS A 19 6.33 -14.40 1.52
CA CYS A 19 4.93 -14.34 1.95
C CYS A 19 4.26 -15.72 1.86
N CYS A 20 3.40 -16.03 2.83
CA CYS A 20 2.62 -17.27 2.88
C CYS A 20 1.13 -16.98 3.13
N ILE A 21 0.26 -17.88 2.65
CA ILE A 21 -1.13 -18.01 3.12
C ILE A 21 -1.31 -19.41 3.67
N GLU A 22 -1.71 -19.55 4.93
CA GLU A 22 -1.97 -20.86 5.56
C GLU A 22 -0.78 -21.83 5.41
N ASN A 23 0.44 -21.34 5.61
CA ASN A 23 1.70 -22.07 5.42
C ASN A 23 2.03 -22.48 3.96
N ASN A 24 1.27 -22.02 2.98
CA ASN A 24 1.59 -22.19 1.57
C ASN A 24 2.38 -20.98 1.06
N PRO A 25 3.59 -21.17 0.48
CA PRO A 25 4.36 -20.10 -0.12
C PRO A 25 3.59 -19.39 -1.24
N LEU A 26 3.56 -18.05 -1.21
CA LEU A 26 2.97 -17.23 -2.28
C LEU A 26 3.97 -16.87 -3.37
N ASN A 27 5.19 -16.49 -2.97
CA ASN A 27 6.17 -15.90 -3.89
C ASN A 27 7.56 -16.52 -3.80
N PHE A 28 7.70 -17.69 -3.19
CA PHE A 28 8.96 -18.41 -3.07
C PHE A 28 8.73 -19.92 -3.12
N ASN A 29 9.79 -20.70 -3.25
CA ASN A 29 9.70 -22.16 -3.18
C ASN A 29 10.54 -22.70 -2.03
N ARG A 30 9.88 -23.35 -1.07
CA ARG A 30 10.51 -23.93 0.12
C ARG A 30 11.56 -25.02 -0.18
N ASN A 31 11.54 -25.60 -1.39
CA ASN A 31 12.47 -26.64 -1.80
C ASN A 31 13.73 -26.06 -2.48
N ASN A 32 13.75 -24.75 -2.77
CA ASN A 32 14.92 -24.05 -3.27
C ASN A 32 15.85 -23.65 -2.12
N PRO A 33 17.15 -23.38 -2.39
CA PRO A 33 18.00 -22.64 -1.48
C PRO A 33 17.34 -21.31 -1.08
N PHE A 34 17.66 -20.81 0.11
CA PHE A 34 17.06 -19.58 0.65
C PHE A 34 17.20 -18.42 -0.34
N GLU A 35 16.07 -17.97 -0.88
CA GLU A 35 16.00 -16.98 -1.94
C GLU A 35 16.22 -15.57 -1.36
N MET A 36 16.93 -14.71 -2.10
CA MET A 36 17.09 -13.31 -1.68
C MET A 36 15.76 -12.58 -1.88
N THR A 37 15.27 -11.90 -0.84
CA THR A 37 13.95 -11.26 -0.88
C THR A 37 13.83 -10.14 -1.92
N GLN A 38 14.96 -9.53 -2.30
CA GLN A 38 15.04 -8.52 -3.35
C GLN A 38 14.80 -9.09 -4.76
N ASN A 39 14.96 -10.41 -4.94
CA ASN A 39 14.79 -11.10 -6.23
C ASN A 39 13.44 -11.81 -6.35
N LEU A 40 12.67 -11.90 -5.27
CA LEU A 40 11.35 -12.52 -5.29
C LEU A 40 10.37 -11.64 -6.07
N ASN A 41 9.37 -12.29 -6.67
CA ASN A 41 8.19 -11.56 -7.15
C ASN A 41 7.49 -10.93 -5.94
N PRO A 42 7.37 -9.60 -5.87
CA PRO A 42 6.86 -8.96 -4.67
C PRO A 42 5.34 -9.10 -4.57
N ILE A 43 4.82 -9.02 -3.36
CA ILE A 43 3.37 -9.09 -3.09
C ILE A 43 2.80 -7.68 -2.92
N GLN A 44 1.85 -7.31 -3.78
CA GLN A 44 1.16 -6.03 -3.69
C GLN A 44 0.02 -6.13 -2.67
N ARG A 45 0.22 -5.56 -1.48
CA ARG A 45 -0.74 -5.59 -0.38
C ARG A 45 -1.63 -4.34 -0.42
N TYR A 46 -2.94 -4.57 -0.47
CA TYR A 46 -3.93 -3.50 -0.40
C TYR A 46 -3.86 -2.74 0.92
N VAL A 47 -3.84 -1.41 0.83
CA VAL A 47 -3.92 -0.53 1.99
C VAL A 47 -5.09 0.43 1.84
N TYR A 48 -5.86 0.59 2.91
CA TYR A 48 -7.17 1.25 2.88
C TYR A 48 -7.09 2.75 3.15
N SER A 49 -5.96 3.38 2.82
CA SER A 49 -5.77 4.82 3.04
C SER A 49 -6.37 5.66 1.92
N CYS A 50 -6.36 5.17 0.68
CA CYS A 50 -7.02 5.86 -0.42
C CYS A 50 -7.55 4.87 -1.47
N MET A 51 -8.73 5.18 -1.98
CA MET A 51 -9.33 4.54 -3.14
C MET A 51 -9.98 5.60 -4.01
N GLY A 52 -10.08 5.34 -5.31
CA GLY A 52 -10.69 6.28 -6.24
C GLY A 52 -11.47 5.58 -7.32
N TRP A 53 -12.53 6.24 -7.77
CA TRP A 53 -13.37 5.77 -8.87
C TRP A 53 -13.71 6.91 -9.80
N LYS A 54 -13.70 6.63 -11.10
CA LYS A 54 -14.33 7.48 -12.10
C LYS A 54 -15.84 7.35 -11.94
N ARG A 55 -16.49 8.46 -11.58
CA ARG A 55 -17.93 8.51 -11.26
C ARG A 55 -18.81 7.88 -12.35
N GLU A 56 -18.58 8.25 -13.61
CA GLU A 56 -19.37 7.77 -14.75
C GLU A 56 -19.33 6.24 -14.85
N THR A 57 -18.13 5.66 -14.82
CA THR A 57 -17.92 4.21 -14.87
C THR A 57 -18.54 3.50 -13.68
N TYR A 58 -18.36 4.06 -12.47
CA TYR A 58 -18.92 3.50 -11.25
C TYR A 58 -20.45 3.43 -11.30
N VAL A 59 -21.11 4.56 -11.60
CA VAL A 59 -22.57 4.65 -11.62
C VAL A 59 -23.17 3.74 -12.70
N LYS A 60 -22.58 3.73 -13.90
CA LYS A 60 -23.03 2.83 -14.98
C LYS A 60 -23.00 1.37 -14.54
N ASN A 61 -21.83 0.90 -14.07
CA ASN A 61 -21.66 -0.51 -13.68
C ASN A 61 -22.59 -0.91 -12.53
N ARG A 62 -22.82 -0.01 -11.56
CA ARG A 62 -23.76 -0.26 -10.46
C ARG A 62 -25.19 -0.44 -10.95
N ASN A 63 -25.64 0.41 -11.87
CA ASN A 63 -26.97 0.30 -12.48
C ASN A 63 -27.13 -0.98 -13.32
N GLU A 64 -26.04 -1.46 -13.92
CA GLU A 64 -25.99 -2.73 -14.66
C GLU A 64 -25.85 -3.96 -13.74
N GLY A 65 -25.85 -3.77 -12.43
CA GLY A 65 -25.87 -4.85 -11.44
C GLY A 65 -24.50 -5.32 -10.97
N PHE A 66 -23.40 -4.64 -11.31
CA PHE A 66 -22.06 -4.97 -10.80
C PHE A 66 -21.99 -4.75 -9.28
N LYS A 67 -21.55 -5.78 -8.53
CA LYS A 67 -21.50 -5.77 -7.05
C LYS A 67 -20.09 -5.67 -6.45
N GLY A 68 -19.03 -5.77 -7.28
CA GLY A 68 -17.64 -5.75 -6.83
C GLY A 68 -17.15 -4.36 -6.43
N LEU A 69 -15.98 -4.26 -5.79
CA LEU A 69 -15.44 -2.98 -5.29
C LEU A 69 -14.97 -2.04 -6.41
N PHE A 70 -14.42 -2.58 -7.49
CA PHE A 70 -13.67 -1.82 -8.49
C PHE A 70 -14.18 -2.13 -9.90
N PRO A 71 -15.18 -1.38 -10.40
CA PRO A 71 -15.64 -1.51 -11.78
C PRO A 71 -14.67 -0.89 -12.79
N GLY A 72 -14.70 -1.39 -14.02
CA GLY A 72 -13.85 -0.90 -15.11
C GLY A 72 -12.40 -1.33 -14.98
N ASN A 73 -11.49 -0.58 -15.60
CA ASN A 73 -10.06 -0.85 -15.49
C ASN A 73 -9.51 -0.36 -14.14
N MET A 74 -8.86 -1.26 -13.42
CA MET A 74 -8.22 -0.99 -12.13
C MET A 74 -6.73 -0.75 -12.30
N GLU A 75 -6.21 0.18 -11.52
CA GLU A 75 -4.78 0.32 -11.29
C GLU A 75 -4.43 0.29 -9.79
N LEU A 76 -3.23 -0.21 -9.48
CA LEU A 76 -2.67 -0.21 -8.13
C LEU A 76 -1.68 0.95 -7.99
N VAL A 77 -1.85 1.74 -6.93
CA VAL A 77 -1.02 2.93 -6.68
C VAL A 77 -0.18 2.70 -5.45
N GLU A 78 1.13 2.71 -5.60
CA GLU A 78 2.06 2.60 -4.48
C GLU A 78 1.94 3.84 -3.57
N VAL A 79 1.79 3.62 -2.28
CA VAL A 79 1.80 4.70 -1.27
C VAL A 79 2.95 4.53 -0.29
N SER A 80 3.24 5.60 0.47
CA SER A 80 4.28 5.53 1.51
C SER A 80 3.93 4.50 2.58
N THR A 81 4.94 4.02 3.31
CA THR A 81 4.75 3.12 4.45
C THR A 81 3.82 3.73 5.51
N LEU A 82 3.96 5.03 5.78
CA LEU A 82 3.10 5.74 6.74
C LEU A 82 1.64 5.78 6.27
N ALA A 83 1.40 6.02 4.98
CA ALA A 83 0.06 5.95 4.40
C ALA A 83 -0.49 4.51 4.37
N GLY A 84 0.33 3.49 4.61
CA GLY A 84 -0.09 2.10 4.70
C GLY A 84 -0.45 1.61 6.11
N LEU A 85 -0.26 2.45 7.14
CA LEU A 85 -0.60 2.12 8.52
C LEU A 85 -2.13 2.07 8.67
N LEU A 86 -2.61 0.99 9.29
CA LEU A 86 -4.03 0.71 9.44
C LEU A 86 -4.32 0.46 10.92
N ILE A 87 -5.20 1.27 11.50
CA ILE A 87 -5.61 1.14 12.89
C ILE A 87 -6.81 0.20 12.96
N LYS A 88 -6.62 -0.99 13.53
CA LYS A 88 -7.70 -1.95 13.83
C LYS A 88 -7.83 -2.21 15.33
N TYR A 89 -6.72 -2.21 16.04
CA TYR A 89 -6.64 -2.50 17.46
C TYR A 89 -5.99 -1.34 18.23
N GLU A 90 -6.04 -1.42 19.55
CA GLU A 90 -5.47 -0.40 20.43
C GLU A 90 -3.95 -0.28 20.25
N GLU A 91 -3.26 -1.39 20.02
CA GLU A 91 -1.82 -1.42 19.78
C GLU A 91 -1.43 -0.67 18.51
N ASP A 92 -2.25 -0.75 17.46
CA ASP A 92 -2.03 0.00 16.21
C ASP A 92 -2.14 1.50 16.47
N PHE A 93 -3.13 1.91 17.28
CA PHE A 93 -3.32 3.31 17.67
C PHE A 93 -2.13 3.82 18.48
N ILE A 94 -1.72 3.10 19.52
CA ILE A 94 -0.56 3.46 20.35
C ILE A 94 0.68 3.58 19.47
N MET A 95 0.92 2.63 18.57
CA MET A 95 2.06 2.66 17.65
C MET A 95 2.01 3.90 16.74
N CYS A 96 0.87 4.18 16.11
CA CYS A 96 0.72 5.34 15.24
C CYS A 96 0.95 6.66 15.99
N SER A 97 0.41 6.80 17.21
CA SER A 97 0.61 7.99 18.04
C SER A 97 2.09 8.20 18.39
N ARG A 98 2.82 7.12 18.71
CA ARG A 98 4.27 7.23 18.97
C ARG A 98 5.08 7.60 17.72
N ILE A 99 4.67 7.10 16.56
CA ILE A 99 5.29 7.48 15.29
C ILE A 99 5.05 8.97 15.01
N GLU A 100 3.83 9.45 15.19
CA GLU A 100 3.47 10.86 15.03
C GLU A 100 4.29 11.78 15.94
N GLU A 101 4.33 11.49 17.25
CA GLU A 101 5.15 12.20 18.24
C GLU A 101 6.63 12.26 17.80
N ALA A 102 7.20 11.14 17.34
CA ALA A 102 8.58 11.09 16.89
C ALA A 102 8.81 11.92 15.62
N LEU A 103 7.87 11.92 14.68
CA LEU A 103 7.98 12.70 13.44
C LEU A 103 7.89 14.21 13.73
N GLU A 104 7.04 14.65 14.65
CA GLU A 104 6.98 16.05 15.10
C GLU A 104 8.26 16.51 15.79
N LEU A 105 8.93 15.63 16.54
CA LEU A 105 10.24 15.94 17.10
C LEU A 105 11.28 16.15 16.00
N THR A 106 11.24 15.36 14.92
CA THR A 106 12.19 15.51 13.80
C THR A 106 11.95 16.74 12.93
N SER A 107 10.70 17.19 12.76
CA SER A 107 10.40 18.42 12.00
C SER A 107 10.89 19.68 12.71
N ASN A 108 11.04 19.63 14.03
CA ASN A 108 11.58 20.70 14.86
C ASN A 108 13.11 20.71 14.96
N ILE A 109 13.79 19.67 14.50
CA ILE A 109 15.26 19.63 14.43
C ILE A 109 15.68 20.29 13.11
N LYS A 110 16.16 21.55 13.18
CA LYS A 110 16.82 22.20 12.03
C LYS A 110 17.98 21.32 11.57
N THR A 111 17.95 20.89 10.31
CA THR A 111 19.07 20.18 9.69
C THR A 111 20.34 21.03 9.86
N PRO A 112 21.44 20.50 10.45
CA PRO A 112 22.70 21.21 10.44
C PRO A 112 23.09 21.42 8.98
N ALA A 113 23.32 22.68 8.58
CA ALA A 113 23.88 22.97 7.27
C ALA A 113 25.26 22.32 7.21
N TYR A 114 25.37 21.18 6.52
CA TYR A 114 26.66 20.62 6.18
C TYR A 114 27.39 21.65 5.33
N LYS A 115 28.46 22.24 5.87
CA LYS A 115 29.39 23.04 5.10
C LYS A 115 30.07 22.10 4.12
N THR A 116 29.75 22.24 2.84
CA THR A 116 30.59 21.73 1.76
C THR A 116 31.98 22.36 1.89
N ALA A 117 32.99 21.52 1.98
CA ALA A 117 34.39 21.88 1.81
C ALA A 117 34.71 22.00 0.32
#